data_AF-A0A1I7SMG2-F1
#
_entry.id   AF-A0A1I7SMG2-F1
#
_cell.length_a   1.000
_cell.length_b   1.000
_cell.length_c   1.000
_cell.angle_alpha   90.00
_cell.angle_beta   90.00
_cell.angle_gamma   90.00
#
_symmetry.space_group_name_H-M   'P 1'
#
loop_
_entity.id
_entity.type
_entity.pdbx_description
1 polymer ?
#
loop_
_entity_poly.entity_id
_entity_poly.type
_entity_poly.pdbx_seq_one_letter_code
_entity_poly.pdbx_strand_id
1 'polypeptide(L)'
;MNKTTIVNILTVVNLVFIVFYCFKSPDISSTSQPISSPPSLQANIVVYNRIPKTGSTTFTNAIGYDLFKKNGFNVIHVNITKNMNTLSAADQADFVRNVSDWNARKPALYHGHMAFLNFNRFGRRNPIYINILREPLERFVSYYYFLRYGDNYRVGLKRSRSGNNETFDECIQRKGRDCDLDKLWVQIPYFCGHYSFCKKPGNRLAFETARSNLINHYLLVGYTDKIREMILVLEKVLPTFFSGALNHFDQLDGNRSHMRSTTKKIEPKRETLEKISKNSVFIMEKEFYEFAVSEFDATFDREIENKHEKKYRYEKMRP
;
A
#
# COMPACT_ATOMS: atom_id res chain seq x y z
N MET A 1 -85.14 46.34 10.93
CA MET A 1 -85.54 46.33 12.35
C MET A 1 -84.42 45.67 13.14
N ASN A 2 -83.39 46.42 13.54
CA ASN A 2 -83.28 47.08 14.85
C ASN A 2 -83.53 46.16 16.04
N LYS A 3 -82.43 45.76 16.70
CA LYS A 3 -82.29 45.76 18.16
C LYS A 3 -80.80 45.89 18.54
N THR A 4 -80.36 47.13 18.71
CA THR A 4 -79.12 47.50 19.40
C THR A 4 -79.39 47.52 20.90
N THR A 5 -78.46 47.08 21.75
CA THR A 5 -78.17 47.67 23.08
C THR A 5 -76.81 47.17 23.61
N ILE A 6 -75.80 48.04 23.50
CA ILE A 6 -74.86 48.56 24.53
C ILE A 6 -74.15 47.60 25.51
N VAL A 7 -72.96 48.06 25.97
CA VAL A 7 -72.03 47.59 27.04
C VAL A 7 -70.81 46.85 26.45
N ASN A 8 -69.54 47.29 26.62
CA ASN A 8 -69.00 48.46 27.35
C ASN A 8 -67.70 49.04 26.71
N ILE A 9 -67.20 50.17 27.22
CA ILE A 9 -65.83 50.69 27.00
C ILE A 9 -65.04 50.55 28.30
N LEU A 10 -64.00 49.70 28.36
CA LEU A 10 -62.80 49.89 29.19
C LEU A 10 -61.69 48.87 28.85
N THR A 11 -60.50 49.07 29.42
CA THR A 11 -59.31 48.18 29.38
C THR A 11 -58.52 48.09 28.06
N VAL A 12 -58.09 49.23 27.50
CA VAL A 12 -56.84 49.32 26.71
C VAL A 12 -55.66 49.61 27.66
N VAL A 13 -55.45 48.75 28.65
CA VAL A 13 -54.27 48.68 29.53
C VAL A 13 -54.14 47.21 29.98
N ASN A 14 -52.91 46.68 30.05
CA ASN A 14 -52.56 45.29 30.41
C ASN A 14 -52.75 44.19 29.34
N LEU A 15 -52.12 44.35 28.18
CA LEU A 15 -51.65 43.19 27.40
C LEU A 15 -50.19 43.30 26.88
N VAL A 16 -49.38 44.16 27.52
CA VAL A 16 -47.93 44.30 27.23
C VAL A 16 -47.06 43.54 28.25
N PHE A 17 -47.65 43.04 29.35
CA PHE A 17 -46.95 42.27 30.40
C PHE A 17 -47.10 40.74 30.30
N ILE A 18 -47.75 40.21 29.25
CA ILE A 18 -47.82 38.75 28.97
C ILE A 18 -46.95 38.42 27.74
N VAL A 19 -45.70 38.90 27.75
CA VAL A 19 -44.67 38.57 26.75
C VAL A 19 -43.44 37.90 27.39
N PHE A 20 -43.35 37.84 28.72
CA PHE A 20 -42.12 37.42 29.43
C PHE A 20 -42.21 36.09 30.23
N TYR A 21 -43.34 35.38 30.23
CA TYR A 21 -43.52 34.20 31.12
C TYR A 21 -44.12 32.93 30.48
N CYS A 22 -43.95 32.72 29.17
CA CYS A 22 -44.40 31.46 28.51
C CYS A 22 -43.41 30.81 27.52
N PHE A 23 -42.11 31.09 27.63
CA PHE A 23 -41.05 30.26 27.00
C PHE A 23 -40.17 29.60 28.07
N LYS A 24 -40.72 28.59 28.75
CA LYS A 24 -39.90 27.52 29.32
C LYS A 24 -39.38 26.66 28.17
N SER A 25 -38.16 26.94 27.72
CA SER A 25 -37.40 25.98 26.94
C SER A 25 -37.34 24.65 27.70
N PRO A 26 -37.47 23.48 27.04
CA PRO A 26 -37.27 22.21 27.73
C PRO A 26 -35.82 22.13 28.20
N ASP A 27 -35.62 21.79 29.48
CA ASP A 27 -34.30 21.51 30.04
C ASP A 27 -33.70 20.29 29.33
N ILE A 28 -32.89 20.55 28.30
CA ILE A 28 -32.04 19.54 27.67
C ILE A 28 -30.95 19.20 28.68
N SER A 29 -31.25 18.21 29.53
CA SER A 29 -30.28 17.52 30.35
C SER A 29 -29.08 17.15 29.48
N SER A 30 -27.95 17.83 29.71
CA SER A 30 -26.71 17.56 29.02
C SER A 30 -26.06 16.31 29.62
N THR A 31 -26.69 15.15 29.42
CA THR A 31 -25.98 13.88 29.48
C THR A 31 -24.90 13.94 28.42
N SER A 32 -23.67 14.18 28.87
CA SER A 32 -22.48 14.14 28.02
C SER A 32 -22.27 12.71 27.55
N GLN A 33 -22.98 12.34 26.48
CA GLN A 33 -22.58 11.27 25.58
C GLN A 33 -21.08 11.48 25.33
N PRO A 34 -20.21 10.46 25.54
CA PRO A 34 -18.82 10.59 25.16
C PRO A 34 -18.82 10.90 23.67
N ILE A 35 -18.31 12.08 23.30
CA ILE A 35 -18.20 12.51 21.90
C ILE A 35 -17.53 11.36 21.17
N SER A 36 -18.28 10.72 20.28
CA SER A 36 -17.75 9.63 19.47
C SER A 36 -16.50 10.18 18.79
N SER A 37 -15.38 9.50 19.00
CA SER A 37 -14.10 9.96 18.49
C SER A 37 -14.25 10.32 17.01
N PRO A 38 -13.71 11.47 16.57
CA PRO A 38 -13.83 11.88 15.17
C PRO A 38 -13.40 10.69 14.32
N PRO A 39 -14.17 10.30 13.28
CA PRO A 39 -14.04 9.01 12.64
C PRO A 39 -12.57 8.80 12.32
N SER A 40 -11.94 7.93 13.11
CA SER A 40 -10.49 7.86 13.12
C SER A 40 -10.03 7.60 11.69
N LEU A 41 -8.79 7.94 11.37
CA LEU A 41 -8.18 7.47 10.13
C LEU A 41 -7.86 5.97 10.26
N GLN A 42 -8.86 5.18 10.67
CA GLN A 42 -8.94 3.73 10.69
C GLN A 42 -8.76 3.29 9.24
N ALA A 43 -7.50 3.08 8.92
CA ALA A 43 -7.03 2.40 7.74
C ALA A 43 -7.59 0.98 7.76
N ASN A 44 -8.85 0.81 7.43
CA ASN A 44 -9.52 -0.48 7.51
C ASN A 44 -9.09 -1.43 6.39
N ILE A 45 -8.31 -0.93 5.43
CA ILE A 45 -7.82 -1.65 4.26
C ILE A 45 -6.40 -1.17 3.91
N VAL A 46 -5.43 -2.06 3.99
CA VAL A 46 -4.10 -1.92 3.38
C VAL A 46 -4.01 -2.89 2.20
N VAL A 47 -3.48 -2.42 1.06
CA VAL A 47 -3.17 -3.24 -0.11
C VAL A 47 -1.67 -3.24 -0.35
N TYR A 48 -1.06 -4.41 -0.16
CA TYR A 48 0.31 -4.70 -0.55
C TYR A 48 0.31 -5.43 -1.90
N ASN A 49 0.33 -4.68 -3.01
CA ASN A 49 0.36 -5.24 -4.36
C ASN A 49 1.78 -5.73 -4.74
N ARG A 50 2.22 -6.73 -3.98
CA ARG A 50 3.60 -7.20 -3.84
C ARG A 50 4.26 -7.62 -5.15
N ILE A 51 5.45 -7.10 -5.38
CA ILE A 51 6.30 -7.49 -6.52
C ILE A 51 7.01 -8.84 -6.24
N PRO A 52 7.24 -9.69 -7.26
CA PRO A 52 8.06 -10.90 -7.11
C PRO A 52 9.55 -10.59 -6.81
N LYS A 53 10.14 -11.35 -5.89
CA LYS A 53 11.57 -11.33 -5.51
C LYS A 53 12.10 -10.06 -4.81
N THR A 54 11.21 -9.22 -4.27
CA THR A 54 11.52 -8.00 -3.49
C THR A 54 11.33 -8.20 -1.97
N GLY A 55 11.82 -9.31 -1.39
CA GLY A 55 11.62 -9.61 0.04
C GLY A 55 10.18 -9.92 0.47
N SER A 56 9.21 -9.84 -0.45
CA SER A 56 7.77 -9.87 -0.14
C SER A 56 7.25 -11.09 0.61
N THR A 57 7.97 -12.22 0.63
CA THR A 57 7.57 -13.39 1.43
C THR A 57 7.97 -13.25 2.90
N THR A 58 9.14 -12.66 3.19
CA THR A 58 9.49 -12.23 4.55
C THR A 58 8.39 -11.32 5.05
N PHE A 59 8.21 -10.14 4.44
CA PHE A 59 7.25 -9.12 4.91
C PHE A 59 5.84 -9.68 5.17
N THR A 60 5.27 -10.42 4.22
CA THR A 60 3.92 -10.97 4.39
C THR A 60 3.81 -12.00 5.52
N ASN A 61 4.80 -12.89 5.72
CA ASN A 61 4.71 -13.92 6.75
C ASN A 61 5.17 -13.41 8.11
N ALA A 62 6.36 -12.81 8.16
CA ALA A 62 6.99 -12.25 9.36
C ALA A 62 6.16 -11.14 10.01
N ILE A 63 5.47 -10.32 9.21
CA ILE A 63 4.75 -9.14 9.73
C ILE A 63 3.24 -9.37 9.60
N GLY A 64 2.76 -9.69 8.39
CA GLY A 64 1.33 -9.95 8.17
C GLY A 64 0.80 -11.13 8.98
N TYR A 65 1.23 -12.36 8.63
CA TYR A 65 0.67 -13.60 9.19
C TYR A 65 1.08 -13.90 10.64
N ASP A 66 2.15 -13.31 11.17
CA ASP A 66 2.49 -13.45 12.59
C ASP A 66 1.66 -12.50 13.47
N LEU A 67 1.46 -11.24 13.05
CA LEU A 67 0.88 -10.19 13.90
C LEU A 67 -0.64 -10.06 13.80
N PHE A 68 -1.30 -10.63 12.77
CA PHE A 68 -2.73 -10.40 12.52
C PHE A 68 -3.65 -10.69 13.73
N LYS A 69 -3.39 -11.78 14.47
CA LYS A 69 -4.16 -12.11 15.67
C LYS A 69 -3.91 -11.12 16.82
N LYS A 70 -2.65 -10.74 17.02
CA LYS A 70 -2.22 -9.83 18.09
C LYS A 70 -2.78 -8.42 17.90
N ASN A 71 -2.78 -7.96 16.65
CA ASN A 71 -3.17 -6.59 16.29
C ASN A 71 -4.62 -6.49 15.78
N GLY A 72 -5.37 -7.60 15.74
CA GLY A 72 -6.82 -7.60 15.49
C GLY A 72 -7.24 -7.33 14.04
N PHE A 73 -6.46 -7.78 13.04
CA PHE A 73 -6.76 -7.58 11.62
C PHE A 73 -6.78 -8.90 10.83
N ASN A 74 -7.27 -8.87 9.58
CA ASN A 74 -7.31 -10.02 8.66
C ASN A 74 -6.19 -9.93 7.62
N VAL A 75 -5.52 -11.05 7.29
CA VAL A 75 -4.57 -11.12 6.16
C VAL A 75 -5.18 -11.92 5.03
N ILE A 76 -5.32 -11.31 3.85
CA ILE A 76 -6.03 -11.91 2.71
C ILE A 76 -5.09 -11.98 1.50
N HIS A 77 -4.81 -13.20 1.02
CA HIS A 77 -4.04 -13.41 -0.20
C HIS A 77 -4.94 -13.34 -1.43
N VAL A 78 -4.63 -12.43 -2.35
CA VAL A 78 -5.29 -12.26 -3.63
C VAL A 78 -4.53 -13.06 -4.70
N ASN A 79 -5.04 -14.25 -5.00
CA ASN A 79 -4.50 -15.10 -6.06
C ASN A 79 -5.05 -14.67 -7.42
N ILE A 80 -4.18 -14.41 -8.40
CA ILE A 80 -4.60 -14.09 -9.78
C ILE A 80 -4.20 -15.22 -10.72
N THR A 81 -5.19 -15.69 -11.48
CA THR A 81 -5.08 -16.78 -12.45
C THR A 81 -3.88 -16.59 -13.39
N LYS A 82 -3.12 -17.67 -13.60
CA LYS A 82 -1.89 -17.71 -14.43
C LYS A 82 -0.78 -16.73 -14.00
N ASN A 83 -0.85 -16.15 -12.79
CA ASN A 83 0.04 -15.08 -12.31
C ASN A 83 0.05 -13.84 -13.24
N MET A 84 -1.08 -13.55 -13.90
CA MET A 84 -1.25 -12.28 -14.59
C MET A 84 -1.25 -11.15 -13.57
N ASN A 85 -0.52 -10.06 -13.83
CA ASN A 85 -0.50 -8.89 -12.95
C ASN A 85 -1.63 -7.88 -13.25
N THR A 86 -2.47 -8.13 -14.26
CA THR A 86 -3.59 -7.25 -14.61
C THR A 86 -4.91 -7.99 -14.68
N LEU A 87 -5.93 -7.41 -14.07
CA LEU A 87 -7.33 -7.84 -14.07
C LEU A 87 -8.11 -7.25 -15.27
N SER A 88 -9.19 -7.90 -15.72
CA SER A 88 -10.13 -7.30 -16.68
C SER A 88 -10.91 -6.15 -16.04
N ALA A 89 -11.63 -5.34 -16.83
CA ALA A 89 -12.43 -4.24 -16.27
C ALA A 89 -13.54 -4.74 -15.32
N ALA A 90 -14.13 -5.91 -15.61
CA ALA A 90 -15.12 -6.56 -14.75
C ALA A 90 -14.46 -7.06 -13.44
N ASP A 91 -13.35 -7.80 -13.55
CA ASP A 91 -12.60 -8.27 -12.38
C ASP A 91 -12.11 -7.12 -11.49
N GLN A 92 -11.73 -5.98 -12.07
CA GLN A 92 -11.36 -4.77 -11.34
C GLN A 92 -12.57 -4.22 -10.56
N ALA A 93 -13.74 -4.10 -11.18
CA ALA A 93 -14.95 -3.63 -10.50
C ALA A 93 -15.38 -4.58 -9.38
N ASP A 94 -15.35 -5.89 -9.62
CA ASP A 94 -15.67 -6.91 -8.62
C ASP A 94 -14.67 -6.91 -7.46
N PHE A 95 -13.37 -6.82 -7.74
CA PHE A 95 -12.33 -6.70 -6.73
C PHE A 95 -12.51 -5.44 -5.88
N VAL A 96 -12.73 -4.29 -6.50
CA VAL A 96 -12.95 -3.02 -5.80
C VAL A 96 -14.19 -3.07 -4.93
N ARG A 97 -15.31 -3.62 -5.43
CA ARG A 97 -16.54 -3.83 -4.63
C ARG A 97 -16.26 -4.73 -3.43
N ASN A 98 -15.68 -5.91 -3.66
CA ASN A 98 -15.42 -6.89 -2.61
C ASN A 98 -14.49 -6.33 -1.52
N VAL A 99 -13.38 -5.68 -1.89
CA VAL A 99 -12.45 -5.07 -0.93
C VAL A 99 -13.11 -3.90 -0.18
N SER A 100 -13.92 -3.10 -0.87
CA SER A 100 -14.58 -1.92 -0.27
C SER A 100 -15.73 -2.27 0.67
N ASP A 101 -16.51 -3.32 0.38
CA ASP A 101 -17.79 -3.59 1.06
C ASP A 101 -17.76 -4.77 2.04
N TRP A 102 -16.68 -5.58 2.06
CA TRP A 102 -16.57 -6.74 2.95
C TRP A 102 -16.24 -6.36 4.41
N ASN A 103 -17.19 -5.70 5.06
CA ASN A 103 -17.04 -5.14 6.41
C ASN A 103 -16.63 -6.18 7.47
N ALA A 104 -17.14 -7.42 7.36
CA ALA A 104 -16.78 -8.53 8.25
C ALA A 104 -15.31 -8.98 8.19
N ARG A 105 -14.50 -8.43 7.27
CA ARG A 105 -13.05 -8.66 7.18
C ARG A 105 -12.20 -7.46 7.56
N LYS A 106 -12.81 -6.31 7.92
CA LYS A 106 -12.06 -5.11 8.28
C LYS A 106 -11.67 -5.14 9.77
N PRO A 107 -10.46 -4.66 10.14
CA PRO A 107 -9.37 -4.20 9.28
C PRO A 107 -8.72 -5.36 8.49
N ALA A 108 -8.25 -5.09 7.26
CA ALA A 108 -7.65 -6.10 6.38
C ALA A 108 -6.35 -5.62 5.71
N LEU A 109 -5.35 -6.51 5.67
CA LEU A 109 -4.17 -6.42 4.82
C LEU A 109 -4.33 -7.40 3.65
N TYR A 110 -4.67 -6.87 2.48
CA TYR A 110 -4.72 -7.62 1.23
C TYR A 110 -3.32 -7.66 0.61
N HIS A 111 -2.86 -8.83 0.17
CA HIS A 111 -1.59 -8.95 -0.57
C HIS A 111 -1.72 -9.87 -1.78
N GLY A 112 -1.07 -9.52 -2.88
CA GLY A 112 -1.12 -10.33 -4.10
C GLY A 112 -0.29 -9.74 -5.25
N HIS A 113 0.02 -10.56 -6.24
CA HIS A 113 0.83 -10.19 -7.41
C HIS A 113 -0.01 -9.44 -8.46
N MET A 114 -0.42 -8.21 -8.14
CA MET A 114 -1.24 -7.35 -8.98
C MET A 114 -0.57 -5.99 -9.25
N ALA A 115 -0.85 -5.41 -10.41
CA ALA A 115 -0.51 -4.02 -10.71
C ALA A 115 -1.43 -3.06 -9.94
N PHE A 116 -1.01 -1.81 -9.81
CA PHE A 116 -1.77 -0.76 -9.15
C PHE A 116 -3.19 -0.62 -9.74
N LEU A 117 -4.17 -0.42 -8.86
CA LEU A 117 -5.57 -0.28 -9.22
C LEU A 117 -6.15 0.93 -8.48
N ASN A 118 -6.61 1.92 -9.24
CA ASN A 118 -7.21 3.12 -8.66
C ASN A 118 -8.71 2.89 -8.42
N PHE A 119 -9.09 2.65 -7.17
CA PHE A 119 -10.47 2.41 -6.73
C PHE A 119 -11.36 3.63 -7.00
N ASN A 120 -10.79 4.85 -7.02
CA ASN A 120 -11.56 6.06 -7.31
C ASN A 120 -12.20 6.01 -8.71
N ARG A 121 -11.61 5.28 -9.67
CA ARG A 121 -12.20 5.04 -11.01
C ARG A 121 -13.49 4.22 -10.99
N PHE A 122 -13.79 3.57 -9.87
CA PHE A 122 -14.98 2.75 -9.64
C PHE A 122 -15.87 3.35 -8.54
N GLY A 123 -15.70 4.65 -8.24
CA GLY A 123 -16.51 5.37 -7.24
C GLY A 123 -16.22 4.99 -5.78
N ARG A 124 -15.10 4.32 -5.49
CA ARG A 124 -14.72 3.91 -4.13
C ARG A 124 -13.43 4.61 -3.70
N ARG A 125 -13.31 4.94 -2.41
CA ARG A 125 -12.08 5.52 -1.85
C ARG A 125 -10.92 4.54 -1.98
N ASN A 126 -9.77 5.02 -2.46
CA ASN A 126 -8.54 4.22 -2.46
C ASN A 126 -8.20 3.67 -1.06
N PRO A 127 -7.84 2.37 -0.95
CA PRO A 127 -7.23 1.81 0.24
C PRO A 127 -5.81 2.35 0.41
N ILE A 128 -5.18 2.07 1.55
CA ILE A 128 -3.78 2.45 1.76
C ILE A 128 -2.89 1.48 0.99
N TYR A 129 -2.19 1.98 -0.03
CA TYR A 129 -1.20 1.20 -0.77
C TYR A 129 0.18 1.29 -0.12
N ILE A 130 0.86 0.14 -0.03
CA ILE A 130 2.28 0.03 0.34
C ILE A 130 3.00 -0.90 -0.65
N ASN A 131 4.32 -0.76 -0.82
CA ASN A 131 5.10 -1.74 -1.57
C ASN A 131 6.56 -1.86 -1.11
N ILE A 132 7.25 -2.89 -1.63
CA ILE A 132 8.69 -3.09 -1.47
C ILE A 132 9.30 -3.32 -2.85
N LEU A 133 10.27 -2.47 -3.21
CA LEU A 133 11.08 -2.57 -4.41
C LEU A 133 12.40 -3.34 -4.16
N ARG A 134 13.13 -3.60 -5.24
CA ARG A 134 14.53 -4.04 -5.21
C ARG A 134 15.28 -3.43 -6.39
N GLU A 135 16.60 -3.33 -6.24
CA GLU A 135 17.53 -3.13 -7.36
C GLU A 135 17.12 -4.02 -8.56
N PRO A 136 16.86 -3.44 -9.76
CA PRO A 136 16.23 -4.17 -10.86
C PRO A 136 17.02 -5.36 -11.40
N LEU A 137 18.35 -5.24 -11.48
CA LEU A 137 19.23 -6.30 -11.95
C LEU A 137 19.34 -7.41 -10.92
N GLU A 138 19.51 -7.09 -9.63
CA GLU A 138 19.51 -8.12 -8.59
C GLU A 138 18.18 -8.90 -8.55
N ARG A 139 17.04 -8.19 -8.68
CA ARG A 139 15.72 -8.79 -8.76
C ARG A 139 15.64 -9.76 -9.94
N PHE A 140 16.20 -9.38 -11.08
CA PHE A 140 16.20 -10.19 -12.30
C PHE A 140 17.13 -11.41 -12.21
N VAL A 141 18.36 -11.25 -11.73
CA VAL A 141 19.32 -12.33 -11.45
C VAL A 141 18.76 -13.31 -10.41
N SER A 142 18.17 -12.79 -9.34
CA SER A 142 17.50 -13.58 -8.30
C SER A 142 16.32 -14.38 -8.85
N TYR A 143 15.56 -13.85 -9.82
CA TYR A 143 14.49 -14.57 -10.51
C TYR A 143 15.02 -15.62 -11.47
N TYR A 144 16.04 -15.29 -12.27
CA TYR A 144 16.68 -16.20 -13.23
C TYR A 144 17.20 -17.48 -12.57
N TYR A 145 17.91 -17.34 -11.45
CA TYR A 145 18.42 -18.48 -10.68
C TYR A 145 17.36 -19.18 -9.83
N PHE A 146 16.34 -18.46 -9.37
CA PHE A 146 15.18 -19.08 -8.68
C PHE A 146 14.46 -20.10 -9.57
N LEU A 147 14.34 -19.85 -10.87
CA LEU A 147 13.75 -20.82 -11.81
C LEU A 147 14.59 -22.09 -12.00
N ARG A 148 15.90 -22.04 -11.71
CA ARG A 148 16.87 -23.13 -11.86
C ARG A 148 17.09 -23.91 -10.57
N TYR A 149 17.29 -23.21 -9.45
CA TYR A 149 17.75 -23.77 -8.17
C TYR A 149 16.71 -23.68 -7.03
N GLY A 150 15.55 -23.06 -7.26
CA GLY A 150 14.47 -22.98 -6.28
C GLY A 150 14.67 -21.90 -5.20
N ASP A 151 14.05 -22.13 -4.04
CA ASP A 151 14.11 -21.25 -2.88
C ASP A 151 14.24 -22.06 -1.57
N ASN A 152 14.75 -21.43 -0.51
CA ASN A 152 14.93 -22.03 0.82
C ASN A 152 13.62 -22.29 1.61
N TYR A 153 12.44 -22.06 1.02
CA TYR A 153 11.16 -22.06 1.74
C TYR A 153 10.23 -23.19 1.28
N ARG A 154 10.24 -23.53 -0.02
CA ARG A 154 9.60 -24.73 -0.59
C ARG A 154 10.67 -25.63 -1.18
N VAL A 155 11.49 -26.19 -0.29
CA VAL A 155 12.54 -27.16 -0.61
C VAL A 155 11.94 -28.36 -1.34
N GLY A 156 12.67 -28.92 -2.30
CA GLY A 156 12.21 -30.04 -3.14
C GLY A 156 11.23 -29.68 -4.26
N LEU A 157 10.60 -28.50 -4.26
CA LEU A 157 9.70 -28.09 -5.34
C LEU A 157 10.49 -27.75 -6.62
N LYS A 158 10.52 -28.70 -7.56
CA LYS A 158 11.09 -28.51 -8.91
C LYS A 158 10.45 -27.30 -9.60
N ARG A 159 11.30 -26.41 -10.12
CA ARG A 159 10.90 -25.18 -10.83
C ARG A 159 10.99 -25.39 -12.35
N SER A 160 10.43 -24.46 -13.12
CA SER A 160 10.26 -24.61 -14.57
C SER A 160 11.56 -24.70 -15.39
N ARG A 161 12.72 -24.39 -14.80
CA ARG A 161 14.07 -24.56 -15.38
C ARG A 161 14.97 -25.44 -14.50
N SER A 162 14.40 -26.25 -13.61
CA SER A 162 15.14 -27.17 -12.75
C SER A 162 16.02 -28.09 -13.60
N GLY A 163 17.32 -28.18 -13.26
CA GLY A 163 18.32 -28.95 -14.01
C GLY A 163 19.03 -28.18 -15.12
N ASN A 164 18.59 -26.96 -15.47
CA ASN A 164 19.40 -26.07 -16.30
C ASN A 164 20.45 -25.34 -15.42
N ASN A 165 21.73 -25.69 -15.60
CA ASN A 165 22.85 -25.12 -14.84
C ASN A 165 23.46 -23.86 -15.46
N GLU A 166 22.98 -23.44 -16.63
CA GLU A 166 23.41 -22.24 -17.35
C GLU A 166 23.41 -20.97 -16.49
N THR A 167 24.56 -20.30 -16.47
CA THR A 167 24.78 -19.01 -15.80
C THR A 167 24.04 -17.86 -16.50
N PHE A 168 23.82 -16.77 -15.78
CA PHE A 168 23.18 -15.57 -16.32
C PHE A 168 24.04 -14.96 -17.44
N ASP A 169 25.36 -14.95 -17.30
CA ASP A 169 26.31 -14.47 -18.29
C ASP A 169 26.27 -15.26 -19.60
N GLU A 170 26.29 -16.59 -19.54
CA GLU A 170 26.17 -17.46 -20.73
C GLU A 170 24.86 -17.20 -21.47
N CYS A 171 23.76 -17.06 -20.74
CA CYS A 171 22.47 -16.70 -21.31
C CYS A 171 22.52 -15.32 -22.00
N ILE A 172 23.09 -14.29 -21.35
CA ILE A 172 23.21 -12.93 -21.90
C ILE A 172 24.10 -12.92 -23.15
N GLN A 173 25.17 -13.72 -23.17
CA GLN A 173 26.08 -13.86 -24.31
C GLN A 173 25.32 -14.40 -25.53
N ARG A 174 24.58 -15.52 -25.38
CA ARG A 174 23.79 -16.12 -26.46
C ARG A 174 22.43 -15.48 -26.72
N LYS A 175 22.07 -14.39 -26.02
CA LYS A 175 20.76 -13.71 -26.09
C LYS A 175 19.58 -14.65 -25.76
N GLY A 176 19.70 -15.43 -24.68
CA GLY A 176 18.70 -16.42 -24.29
C GLY A 176 17.39 -15.81 -23.75
N ARG A 177 16.25 -16.44 -24.08
CA ARG A 177 14.90 -15.97 -23.70
C ARG A 177 14.72 -15.72 -22.19
N ASP A 178 15.41 -16.44 -21.30
CA ASP A 178 15.21 -16.31 -19.85
C ASP A 178 15.93 -15.10 -19.24
N CYS A 179 16.94 -14.56 -19.91
CA CYS A 179 17.72 -13.38 -19.53
C CYS A 179 17.49 -12.19 -20.50
N ASP A 180 16.45 -12.26 -21.32
CA ASP A 180 15.99 -11.18 -22.19
C ASP A 180 15.77 -9.90 -21.38
N LEU A 181 16.39 -8.78 -21.78
CA LEU A 181 16.44 -7.55 -21.00
C LEU A 181 15.08 -6.86 -20.90
N ASP A 182 14.14 -7.15 -21.80
CA ASP A 182 12.74 -6.71 -21.67
C ASP A 182 12.08 -7.26 -20.40
N LYS A 183 12.60 -8.35 -19.80
CA LYS A 183 12.12 -8.91 -18.52
C LYS A 183 12.60 -8.17 -17.28
N LEU A 184 13.44 -7.14 -17.43
CA LEU A 184 13.68 -6.17 -16.37
C LEU A 184 12.40 -5.37 -16.06
N TRP A 185 11.57 -5.10 -17.09
CA TRP A 185 10.32 -4.34 -17.02
C TRP A 185 9.25 -5.03 -16.19
N VAL A 186 9.23 -4.76 -14.88
CA VAL A 186 8.36 -5.42 -13.91
C VAL A 186 7.88 -4.45 -12.84
N GLN A 187 8.77 -3.64 -12.25
CA GLN A 187 8.39 -2.77 -11.15
C GLN A 187 7.60 -1.57 -11.66
N ILE A 188 8.02 -0.97 -12.78
CA ILE A 188 7.27 0.11 -13.44
C ILE A 188 5.84 -0.33 -13.80
N PRO A 189 5.61 -1.47 -14.50
CA PRO A 189 4.25 -2.00 -14.72
C PRO A 189 3.40 -2.14 -13.46
N TYR A 190 3.99 -2.60 -12.34
CA TYR A 190 3.26 -2.80 -11.09
C TYR A 190 2.78 -1.48 -10.46
N PHE A 191 3.47 -0.37 -10.70
CA PHE A 191 3.05 0.96 -10.26
C PHE A 191 2.23 1.72 -11.30
N CYS A 192 2.52 1.56 -12.59
CA CYS A 192 1.77 2.16 -13.69
C CYS A 192 0.31 1.65 -13.75
N GLY A 193 0.09 0.38 -13.42
CA GLY A 193 -1.24 -0.21 -13.27
C GLY A 193 -1.73 -0.96 -14.50
N HIS A 194 -3.03 -0.84 -14.78
CA HIS A 194 -3.77 -1.77 -15.64
C HIS A 194 -3.82 -1.38 -17.14
N TYR A 195 -3.14 -0.32 -17.57
CA TYR A 195 -3.20 0.16 -18.95
C TYR A 195 -2.31 -0.66 -19.91
N SER A 196 -2.68 -0.69 -21.20
CA SER A 196 -1.95 -1.43 -22.23
C SER A 196 -0.51 -0.92 -22.43
N PHE A 197 -0.28 0.39 -22.32
CA PHE A 197 1.06 0.98 -22.43
C PHE A 197 1.97 0.62 -21.25
N CYS A 198 1.43 0.37 -20.05
CA CYS A 198 2.21 -0.06 -18.87
C CYS A 198 3.03 -1.33 -19.14
N LYS A 199 2.53 -2.22 -20.01
CA LYS A 199 3.18 -3.51 -20.33
C LYS A 199 4.27 -3.40 -21.41
N LYS A 200 4.38 -2.28 -22.10
CA LYS A 200 5.37 -2.09 -23.18
C LYS A 200 6.73 -1.76 -22.56
N PRO A 201 7.78 -2.60 -22.72
CA PRO A 201 9.11 -2.30 -22.18
C PRO A 201 9.65 -0.97 -22.69
N GLY A 202 10.32 -0.21 -21.82
CA GLY A 202 10.91 1.09 -22.18
C GLY A 202 9.90 2.19 -22.53
N ASN A 203 8.62 2.02 -22.18
CA ASN A 203 7.60 3.04 -22.48
C ASN A 203 7.68 4.22 -21.51
N ARG A 204 7.97 5.43 -22.03
CA ARG A 204 8.14 6.64 -21.21
C ARG A 204 6.89 7.05 -20.43
N LEU A 205 5.71 6.99 -21.05
CA LEU A 205 4.44 7.29 -20.38
C LEU A 205 4.16 6.33 -19.21
N ALA A 206 4.53 5.05 -19.34
CA ALA A 206 4.43 4.08 -18.25
C ALA A 206 5.34 4.41 -17.07
N PHE A 207 6.58 4.83 -17.35
CA PHE A 207 7.53 5.30 -16.33
C PHE A 207 6.98 6.54 -15.59
N GLU A 208 6.50 7.55 -16.32
CA GLU A 208 5.94 8.78 -15.74
C GLU A 208 4.67 8.51 -14.93
N THR A 209 3.78 7.63 -15.44
CA THR A 209 2.58 7.17 -14.73
C THR A 209 2.94 6.41 -13.45
N ALA A 210 3.98 5.56 -13.48
CA ALA A 210 4.45 4.85 -12.29
C ALA A 210 4.99 5.79 -11.21
N ARG A 211 5.80 6.80 -11.59
CA ARG A 211 6.28 7.84 -10.65
C ARG A 211 5.12 8.64 -10.05
N SER A 212 4.18 9.06 -10.88
CA SER A 212 2.98 9.78 -10.43
C SER A 212 2.13 8.95 -9.47
N ASN A 213 1.86 7.67 -9.79
CA ASN A 213 1.10 6.79 -8.92
C ASN A 213 1.82 6.51 -7.59
N LEU A 214 3.15 6.38 -7.60
CA LEU A 214 3.95 6.21 -6.37
C LEU A 214 3.70 7.37 -5.40
N ILE A 215 3.86 8.62 -5.85
CA ILE A 215 3.68 9.81 -5.01
C ILE A 215 2.22 10.03 -4.61
N ASN A 216 1.28 9.85 -5.54
CA ASN A 216 -0.12 10.26 -5.32
C ASN A 216 -0.97 9.20 -4.61
N HIS A 217 -0.55 7.93 -4.59
CA HIS A 217 -1.42 6.82 -4.18
C HIS A 217 -0.79 5.81 -3.20
N TYR A 218 0.54 5.76 -3.05
CA TYR A 218 1.19 4.92 -2.04
C TYR A 218 1.50 5.74 -0.78
N LEU A 219 1.21 5.18 0.39
CA LEU A 219 1.60 5.78 1.67
C LEU A 219 3.11 5.63 1.91
N LEU A 220 3.66 4.46 1.58
CA LEU A 220 5.07 4.15 1.74
C LEU A 220 5.50 3.08 0.74
N VAL A 221 6.63 3.33 0.07
CA VAL A 221 7.32 2.35 -0.77
C VAL A 221 8.73 2.21 -0.25
N GLY A 222 9.02 1.11 0.45
CA GLY A 222 10.38 0.80 0.86
C GLY A 222 11.12 -0.02 -0.20
N TYR A 223 12.34 -0.43 0.14
CA TYR A 223 13.14 -1.32 -0.68
C TYR A 223 13.76 -2.44 0.16
N THR A 224 14.18 -3.51 -0.53
CA THR A 224 14.54 -4.80 0.09
C THR A 224 15.66 -4.66 1.14
N ASP A 225 16.61 -3.76 0.91
CA ASP A 225 17.83 -3.66 1.72
C ASP A 225 17.61 -2.85 3.01
N LYS A 226 16.62 -1.94 3.01
CA LYS A 226 16.13 -1.19 4.19
C LYS A 226 14.73 -1.67 4.66
N ILE A 227 14.50 -2.99 4.62
CA ILE A 227 13.19 -3.56 5.02
C ILE A 227 12.89 -3.35 6.51
N ARG A 228 13.93 -3.28 7.36
CA ARG A 228 13.82 -3.08 8.81
C ARG A 228 13.34 -1.65 9.12
N GLU A 229 13.94 -0.67 8.46
CA GLU A 229 13.59 0.74 8.50
C GLU A 229 12.15 0.96 8.00
N MET A 230 11.75 0.26 6.93
CA MET A 230 10.37 0.30 6.45
C MET A 230 9.39 -0.24 7.50
N ILE A 231 9.72 -1.33 8.19
CA ILE A 231 8.90 -1.89 9.27
C ILE A 231 8.77 -0.88 10.42
N LEU A 232 9.85 -0.20 10.81
CA LEU A 232 9.83 0.86 11.83
C LEU A 232 8.91 2.04 11.44
N VAL A 233 9.01 2.53 10.21
CA VAL A 233 8.12 3.61 9.73
C VAL A 233 6.66 3.13 9.74
N LEU A 234 6.38 1.92 9.26
CA LEU A 234 5.03 1.35 9.24
C LEU A 234 4.43 1.12 10.63
N GLU A 235 5.23 0.67 11.60
CA GLU A 235 4.81 0.54 13.01
C GLU A 235 4.34 1.88 13.58
N LYS A 236 5.02 2.96 13.21
CA LYS A 236 4.69 4.32 13.62
C LYS A 236 3.47 4.91 12.91
N VAL A 237 3.39 4.79 11.58
CA VAL A 237 2.32 5.47 10.78
C VAL A 237 1.04 4.63 10.64
N LEU A 238 1.10 3.32 10.87
CA LEU A 238 -0.03 2.39 10.77
C LEU A 238 -0.06 1.37 11.95
N PRO A 239 -0.10 1.84 13.22
CA PRO A 239 -0.01 0.97 14.39
C PRO A 239 -1.11 -0.10 14.47
N THR A 240 -2.29 0.14 13.87
CA THR A 240 -3.39 -0.85 13.76
C THR A 240 -2.96 -2.16 13.09
N PHE A 241 -1.99 -2.13 12.16
CA PHE A 241 -1.45 -3.34 11.54
C PHE A 241 -0.07 -3.71 12.11
N PHE A 242 0.75 -2.71 12.40
CA PHE A 242 2.20 -2.89 12.58
C PHE A 242 2.70 -2.63 14.00
N SER A 243 1.83 -2.48 15.01
CA SER A 243 2.25 -2.39 16.42
C SER A 243 3.08 -3.62 16.84
N GLY A 244 4.26 -3.36 17.40
CA GLY A 244 5.25 -4.36 17.80
C GLY A 244 5.98 -5.06 16.65
N ALA A 245 5.87 -4.58 15.41
CA ALA A 245 6.39 -5.25 14.22
C ALA A 245 7.92 -5.25 14.13
N LEU A 246 8.59 -4.15 14.48
CA LEU A 246 10.06 -4.07 14.46
C LEU A 246 10.66 -5.02 15.49
N ASN A 247 10.18 -4.96 16.74
CA ASN A 247 10.66 -5.84 17.79
C ASN A 247 10.38 -7.32 17.47
N HIS A 248 9.25 -7.65 16.86
CA HIS A 248 9.00 -9.01 16.38
C HIS A 248 9.98 -9.42 15.28
N PHE A 249 10.23 -8.53 14.30
CA PHE A 249 11.16 -8.79 13.20
C PHE A 249 12.60 -9.02 13.66
N ASP A 250 13.09 -8.20 14.60
CA ASP A 250 14.44 -8.31 15.17
C ASP A 250 14.63 -9.59 16.01
N GLN A 251 13.55 -10.24 16.44
CA GLN A 251 13.56 -11.50 17.18
C GLN A 251 13.45 -12.74 16.28
N LEU A 252 13.33 -12.58 14.95
CA LEU A 252 13.24 -13.70 14.02
C LEU A 252 14.60 -14.35 13.76
N ASP A 253 14.61 -15.68 13.63
CA ASP A 253 15.77 -16.40 13.11
C ASP A 253 16.08 -16.02 11.65
N GLY A 254 17.31 -16.31 11.21
CA GLY A 254 17.78 -16.01 9.85
C GLY A 254 16.99 -16.66 8.72
N ASN A 255 16.32 -17.79 8.96
CA ASN A 255 15.48 -18.44 7.95
C ASN A 255 14.15 -17.70 7.78
N ARG A 256 13.62 -17.13 8.86
CA ARG A 256 12.38 -16.34 8.87
C ARG A 256 12.59 -14.90 8.41
N SER A 257 13.69 -14.25 8.77
CA SER A 257 14.03 -12.91 8.25
C SER A 257 14.40 -12.94 6.76
N HIS A 258 14.98 -14.03 6.25
CA HIS A 258 15.38 -14.19 4.83
C HIS A 258 14.61 -15.29 4.06
N MET A 259 13.27 -15.31 4.19
CA MET A 259 12.38 -16.26 3.51
C MET A 259 12.36 -16.11 1.97
N ARG A 260 12.39 -17.26 1.27
CA ARG A 260 12.48 -17.39 -0.20
C ARG A 260 13.74 -16.80 -0.83
N SER A 261 14.84 -16.82 -0.07
CA SER A 261 16.18 -16.65 -0.61
C SER A 261 16.45 -17.71 -1.68
N THR A 262 17.07 -17.29 -2.79
CA THR A 262 17.38 -18.16 -3.92
C THR A 262 18.61 -19.00 -3.56
N THR A 263 18.47 -20.33 -3.59
CA THR A 263 19.45 -21.30 -3.04
C THR A 263 20.89 -21.10 -3.54
N LYS A 264 21.03 -20.74 -4.81
CA LYS A 264 22.32 -20.43 -5.44
C LYS A 264 22.12 -19.21 -6.35
N LYS A 265 22.97 -18.20 -6.19
CA LYS A 265 23.14 -17.09 -7.15
C LYS A 265 24.61 -17.09 -7.59
N ILE A 266 24.87 -16.56 -8.78
CA ILE A 266 26.23 -16.23 -9.24
C ILE A 266 26.14 -14.79 -9.71
N GLU A 267 27.03 -13.93 -9.22
CA GLU A 267 27.01 -12.52 -9.57
C GLU A 267 27.50 -12.33 -11.02
N PRO A 268 26.86 -11.46 -11.84
CA PRO A 268 27.24 -11.29 -13.24
C PRO A 268 28.65 -10.72 -13.42
N LYS A 269 29.32 -11.10 -14.49
CA LYS A 269 30.63 -10.57 -14.89
C LYS A 269 30.54 -9.10 -15.29
N ARG A 270 31.63 -8.34 -15.13
CA ARG A 270 31.74 -6.92 -15.54
C ARG A 270 31.25 -6.66 -16.97
N GLU A 271 31.61 -7.52 -17.92
CA GLU A 271 31.18 -7.43 -19.33
C GLU A 271 29.65 -7.52 -19.49
N THR A 272 29.00 -8.38 -18.71
CA THR A 272 27.54 -8.49 -18.65
C THR A 272 26.92 -7.23 -18.04
N LEU A 273 27.50 -6.70 -16.97
CA LEU A 273 27.06 -5.44 -16.34
C LEU A 273 27.15 -4.26 -17.32
N GLU A 274 28.25 -4.13 -18.06
CA GLU A 274 28.47 -3.07 -19.06
C GLU A 274 27.55 -3.16 -20.29
N LYS A 275 27.07 -4.37 -20.60
CA LYS A 275 26.06 -4.59 -21.64
C LYS A 275 24.65 -4.23 -21.15
N ILE A 276 24.35 -4.49 -19.87
CA ILE A 276 23.05 -4.20 -19.25
C ILE A 276 22.90 -2.71 -18.92
N SER A 277 23.96 -2.04 -18.45
CA SER A 277 23.92 -0.61 -18.10
C SER A 277 23.56 0.31 -19.26
N LYS A 278 23.78 -0.14 -20.50
CA LYS A 278 23.45 0.57 -21.75
C LYS A 278 22.03 0.29 -22.27
N ASN A 279 21.27 -0.61 -21.63
CA ASN A 279 19.93 -0.97 -22.06
C ASN A 279 18.88 0.01 -21.51
N SER A 280 18.00 0.52 -22.38
CA SER A 280 16.97 1.51 -22.01
C SER A 280 15.94 1.01 -20.99
N VAL A 281 15.58 -0.27 -21.03
CA VAL A 281 14.65 -0.89 -20.06
C VAL A 281 15.30 -0.96 -18.69
N PHE A 282 16.58 -1.33 -18.61
CA PHE A 282 17.36 -1.28 -17.37
C PHE A 282 17.43 0.14 -16.81
N ILE A 283 17.84 1.12 -17.63
CA ILE A 283 18.01 2.52 -17.22
C ILE A 283 16.70 3.07 -16.62
N MET A 284 15.55 2.84 -17.27
CA MET A 284 14.26 3.32 -16.74
C MET A 284 13.85 2.62 -15.43
N GLU A 285 13.98 1.29 -15.33
CA GLU A 285 13.72 0.57 -14.07
C GLU A 285 14.66 1.02 -12.94
N LYS A 286 15.91 1.36 -13.27
CA LYS A 286 16.91 1.88 -12.33
C LYS A 286 16.57 3.29 -11.87
N GLU A 287 16.24 4.21 -12.78
CA GLU A 287 15.76 5.56 -12.47
C GLU A 287 14.50 5.53 -11.58
N PHE A 288 13.57 4.59 -11.83
CA PHE A 288 12.37 4.41 -11.01
C PHE A 288 12.69 3.88 -9.61
N TYR A 289 13.63 2.93 -9.51
CA TYR A 289 14.12 2.41 -8.24
C TYR A 289 14.83 3.48 -7.41
N GLU A 290 15.77 4.22 -8.00
CA GLU A 290 16.53 5.28 -7.33
C GLU A 290 15.62 6.44 -6.86
N PHE A 291 14.63 6.81 -7.68
CA PHE A 291 13.59 7.75 -7.29
C PHE A 291 12.85 7.28 -6.03
N ALA A 292 12.38 6.03 -6.00
CA ALA A 292 11.66 5.48 -4.86
C ALA A 292 12.53 5.33 -3.60
N VAL A 293 13.82 4.99 -3.76
CA VAL A 293 14.81 4.98 -2.66
C VAL A 293 14.95 6.38 -2.07
N SER A 294 15.10 7.42 -2.90
CA SER A 294 15.23 8.80 -2.44
C SER A 294 13.99 9.30 -1.69
N GLU A 295 12.78 8.96 -2.16
CA GLU A 295 11.52 9.32 -1.48
C GLU A 295 11.34 8.56 -0.15
N PHE A 296 11.78 7.29 -0.09
CA PHE A 296 11.76 6.49 1.12
C PHE A 296 12.72 7.04 2.17
N ASP A 297 13.99 7.25 1.80
CA ASP A 297 15.03 7.74 2.72
C ASP A 297 14.65 9.13 3.26
N ALA A 298 14.25 10.06 2.39
CA ALA A 298 13.77 11.37 2.83
C ALA A 298 12.54 11.29 3.75
N THR A 299 11.71 10.23 3.65
CA THR A 299 10.58 9.99 4.57
C THR A 299 11.06 9.40 5.89
N PHE A 300 12.00 8.45 5.86
CA PHE A 300 12.62 7.87 7.05
C PHE A 300 13.31 8.94 7.90
N ASP A 301 14.11 9.82 7.29
CA ASP A 301 14.85 10.88 7.99
C ASP A 301 13.90 11.86 8.69
N ARG A 302 12.80 12.24 8.03
CA ARG A 302 11.75 13.10 8.59
C ARG A 302 11.03 12.45 9.78
N GLU A 303 10.74 11.15 9.69
CA GLU A 303 9.96 10.43 10.69
C GLU A 303 10.77 9.95 11.88
N ILE A 304 11.98 9.43 11.65
CA ILE A 304 12.74 8.68 12.65
C ILE A 304 13.95 9.47 13.16
N GLU A 305 14.84 9.91 12.26
CA GLU A 305 16.11 10.53 12.68
C GLU A 305 15.91 11.90 13.34
N ASN A 306 15.02 12.72 12.79
CA ASN A 306 14.77 14.08 13.28
C ASN A 306 13.94 14.19 14.57
N LYS A 307 13.90 13.12 15.40
CA LYS A 307 13.08 12.99 16.62
C LYS A 307 11.70 13.64 16.46
N HIS A 308 10.80 12.98 15.74
CA HIS A 308 9.45 13.50 15.48
C HIS A 308 8.67 13.80 16.78
N GLU A 309 8.79 15.04 17.23
CA GLU A 309 7.84 15.72 18.09
C GLU A 309 6.68 16.24 17.24
N LYS A 310 5.51 16.47 17.84
CA LYS A 310 4.35 16.96 17.12
C LYS A 310 4.54 18.44 16.76
N LYS A 311 5.06 18.72 15.56
CA LYS A 311 5.40 20.07 15.07
C LYS A 311 4.19 20.97 14.72
N TYR A 312 2.96 20.55 15.03
CA TYR A 312 1.74 21.33 14.77
C TYR A 312 0.75 21.26 15.94
N ARG A 313 0.00 22.35 16.13
CA ARG A 313 -1.13 22.43 17.06
C ARG A 313 -2.31 23.09 16.36
N TYR A 314 -3.52 22.76 16.78
CA TYR A 314 -4.72 23.48 16.38
C TYR A 314 -4.93 24.65 17.34
N GLU A 315 -5.03 25.86 16.82
CA GLU A 315 -5.27 27.08 17.61
C GLU A 315 -6.39 27.91 16.96
N LYS A 316 -7.00 28.82 17.73
CA LYS A 316 -8.10 29.69 17.29
C LYS A 316 -9.32 28.93 16.75
N MET A 317 -9.56 27.70 17.23
CA MET A 317 -10.80 26.96 16.96
C MET A 317 -11.99 27.76 17.49
N ARG A 318 -12.83 28.24 16.59
CA ARG A 318 -14.11 28.93 16.86
C ARG A 318 -15.22 28.23 16.07
N PRO A 319 -16.48 28.28 16.53
CA PRO A 319 -17.63 27.83 15.75
C PRO A 319 -17.75 28.54 14.40
#